data_AF-A0A1B6CJD2-F1
#
_entry.id   AF-A0A1B6CJD2-F1
#
_cell.length_a   1.000
_cell.length_b   1.000
_cell.length_c   1.000
_cell.angle_alpha   90.00
_cell.angle_beta   90.00
_cell.angle_gamma   90.00
#
_symmetry.space_group_name_H-M   'P 1'
#
loop_
_entity.id
_entity.type
_entity.pdbx_description
1 polymer ?
#
loop_
_entity_poly.entity_id
_entity_poly.type
_entity_poly.pdbx_seq_one_letter_code
_entity_poly.pdbx_strand_id
1 'polypeptide(L)'
;MKLLESTRFEALNSALAINCGDSKILGRVESYSCKMAGNEKQMYKRFNSEQGMNPNDLQALSPPQTVMGVSPGQGHYSRSVSGDEDGPLCDTISRKTLFYLIATLNAAFQPDYDFSDAKSHEFSKEPSLQWV
;
A
#
# COMPACT_ATOMS: atom_id res chain seq x y z
N MET A 1 -5.13 5.16 12.13
CA MET A 1 -4.96 6.26 11.17
C MET A 1 -5.91 7.37 11.49
N LYS A 2 -5.38 8.54 11.85
CA LYS A 2 -6.19 9.74 12.07
C LYS A 2 -6.16 10.59 10.81
N LEU A 3 -7.34 10.84 10.22
CA LEU A 3 -7.53 11.75 9.08
C LEU A 3 -7.05 13.16 9.45
N LEU A 4 -6.34 13.79 8.53
CA LEU A 4 -5.88 15.16 8.62
C LEU A 4 -6.65 16.00 7.60
N GLU A 5 -7.42 16.97 8.10
CA GLU A 5 -8.22 17.86 7.26
C GLU A 5 -7.32 18.82 6.48
N SER A 6 -7.66 19.04 5.21
CA SER A 6 -6.91 19.89 4.30
C SER A 6 -7.84 20.44 3.22
N THR A 7 -8.05 21.75 3.25
CA THR A 7 -8.86 22.46 2.25
C THR A 7 -8.32 22.30 0.83
N ARG A 8 -7.00 22.08 0.68
CA ARG A 8 -6.38 21.78 -0.62
C ARG A 8 -6.83 20.41 -1.16
N PHE A 9 -6.99 19.42 -0.28
CA PHE A 9 -7.45 18.10 -0.68
C PHE A 9 -8.95 18.09 -0.96
N GLU A 10 -9.74 18.89 -0.23
CA GLU A 10 -11.16 19.09 -0.54
C GLU A 10 -11.37 19.69 -1.94
N ALA A 11 -10.57 20.70 -2.30
CA ALA A 11 -10.60 21.29 -3.64
C ALA A 11 -10.20 20.26 -4.72
N LEU A 12 -9.15 19.47 -4.49
CA LEU A 12 -8.75 18.40 -5.41
C LEU A 12 -9.81 17.31 -5.55
N ASN A 13 -10.42 16.86 -4.45
CA ASN A 13 -11.47 15.84 -4.45
C ASN A 13 -12.70 16.31 -5.23
N SER A 14 -13.03 17.59 -5.15
CA SER A 14 -14.10 18.19 -5.97
C SER A 14 -13.76 18.15 -7.46
N ALA A 15 -12.50 18.38 -7.82
CA ALA A 15 -12.05 18.32 -9.22
C ALA A 15 -11.91 16.89 -9.76
N LEU A 16 -11.65 15.90 -8.89
CA LEU A 16 -11.50 14.49 -9.23
C LEU A 16 -12.83 13.74 -9.44
N ALA A 17 -13.97 14.44 -9.34
CA ALA A 17 -15.29 13.90 -9.68
C ALA A 17 -15.64 14.26 -11.13
N ILE A 18 -15.28 13.40 -12.06
CA ILE A 18 -15.39 13.64 -13.50
C ILE A 18 -16.59 12.86 -14.07
N ASN A 19 -17.55 13.57 -14.65
CA ASN A 19 -18.67 12.96 -15.36
C ASN A 19 -18.35 12.85 -16.86
N CYS A 20 -18.36 11.64 -17.40
CA CYS A 20 -18.10 11.33 -18.80
C CYS A 20 -19.38 10.77 -19.45
N GLY A 21 -20.43 11.59 -19.52
CA GLY A 21 -21.71 11.19 -20.13
C GLY A 21 -22.43 10.11 -19.33
N ASP A 22 -22.23 8.84 -19.71
CA ASP A 22 -22.83 7.66 -19.09
C ASP A 22 -22.01 7.08 -17.93
N SER A 23 -20.77 7.55 -17.75
CA SER A 23 -19.83 7.05 -16.77
C SER A 23 -19.37 8.15 -15.82
N LYS A 24 -18.99 7.77 -14.61
CA LYS A 24 -18.45 8.70 -13.61
C LYS A 24 -17.16 8.16 -13.02
N ILE A 25 -16.11 8.97 -13.09
CA ILE A 25 -14.84 8.70 -12.43
C ILE A 25 -14.83 9.46 -11.11
N LEU A 26 -14.56 8.75 -10.03
CA LEU A 26 -14.44 9.32 -8.69
C LEU A 26 -13.04 9.06 -8.17
N GLY A 27 -12.26 10.12 -8.05
CA GLY A 27 -10.99 10.10 -7.32
C GLY A 27 -11.14 10.78 -5.96
N ARG A 28 -10.35 10.31 -4.99
CA ARG A 28 -10.24 10.91 -3.66
C ARG A 28 -8.81 10.83 -3.17
N VAL A 29 -8.33 11.93 -2.60
CA VAL A 29 -7.02 12.08 -1.96
C VAL A 29 -7.26 12.50 -0.52
N GLU A 30 -6.64 11.77 0.41
CA GLU A 30 -6.76 11.94 1.85
C GLU A 30 -5.36 11.90 2.49
N SER A 31 -5.20 12.58 3.62
CA SER A 31 -3.97 12.54 4.41
C SER A 31 -4.24 11.92 5.76
N TYR A 32 -3.36 11.01 6.21
CA TYR A 32 -3.49 10.34 7.49
C TYR A 32 -2.19 10.43 8.30
N SER A 33 -2.33 10.67 9.59
CA SER A 33 -1.21 10.46 10.53
C SER A 33 -1.15 9.00 10.97
N CYS A 34 0.06 8.45 11.02
CA CYS A 34 0.36 7.08 11.46
C CYS A 34 0.22 6.85 12.98
N LYS A 35 -0.63 7.63 13.65
CA LYS A 35 -0.89 7.48 15.07
C LYS A 35 -1.67 6.18 15.28
N MET A 36 -1.14 5.32 16.15
CA MET A 36 -1.85 4.13 16.64
C MET A 36 -2.70 4.54 17.84
N ALA A 37 -4.03 4.60 17.68
CA ALA A 37 -4.95 4.90 18.77
C ALA A 37 -6.13 3.91 18.81
N GLY A 38 -6.67 3.67 20.01
CA GLY A 38 -7.86 2.83 20.19
C GLY A 38 -7.70 1.41 19.62
N ASN A 39 -8.64 1.01 18.78
CA ASN A 39 -8.75 -0.34 18.20
C ASN A 39 -7.53 -0.73 17.33
N GLU A 40 -6.82 0.26 16.77
CA GLU A 40 -5.63 0.02 15.95
C GLU A 40 -4.51 -0.64 16.73
N LYS A 41 -4.41 -0.37 18.04
CA LYS A 41 -3.42 -1.03 18.90
C LYS A 41 -3.70 -2.52 19.05
N GLN A 42 -4.98 -2.90 19.11
CA GLN A 42 -5.38 -4.30 19.18
C GLN A 42 -5.14 -5.01 17.84
N MET A 43 -5.53 -4.34 16.75
CA MET A 43 -5.27 -4.82 15.39
C MET A 43 -3.77 -5.02 15.15
N TYR A 44 -2.92 -4.07 15.55
CA TYR A 44 -1.47 -4.17 15.42
C TYR A 44 -0.88 -5.36 16.19
N LYS A 45 -1.40 -5.65 17.38
CA LYS A 45 -0.98 -6.82 18.16
C LYS A 45 -1.37 -8.12 17.48
N ARG A 46 -2.61 -8.23 16.99
CA ARG A 46 -3.09 -9.39 16.22
C ARG A 46 -2.32 -9.58 14.92
N PHE A 47 -2.04 -8.48 14.22
CA PHE A 47 -1.25 -8.51 12.99
C PHE A 47 0.17 -9.05 13.22
N ASN A 48 0.75 -8.83 14.39
CA ASN A 48 2.08 -9.33 14.75
C ASN A 48 2.05 -10.53 15.71
N SER A 49 0.91 -11.19 15.90
CA SER A 49 0.80 -12.29 16.88
C SER A 49 1.34 -13.63 16.36
N GLU A 50 1.72 -13.71 15.09
CA GLU A 50 2.41 -14.89 14.54
C GLU A 50 3.74 -15.10 15.29
N GLN A 51 3.93 -16.32 15.81
CA GLN A 51 5.11 -16.64 16.63
C GLN A 51 6.40 -16.41 15.85
N GLY A 52 7.35 -15.70 16.48
CA GLY A 52 8.68 -15.46 15.92
C GLY A 52 8.79 -14.23 15.02
N MET A 53 7.73 -13.43 14.87
CA MET A 53 7.73 -12.27 13.96
C MET A 53 7.82 -10.93 14.70
N ASN A 54 8.78 -10.09 14.28
CA ASN A 54 9.01 -8.74 14.78
C ASN A 54 8.40 -7.71 13.82
N PRO A 55 7.90 -6.55 14.31
CA PRO A 55 7.49 -5.42 13.48
C PRO A 55 8.44 -4.97 12.37
N ASN A 56 9.74 -5.17 12.57
CA ASN A 56 10.77 -4.78 11.60
C ASN A 56 11.11 -5.90 10.60
N ASP A 57 10.53 -7.09 10.76
CA ASP A 57 10.74 -8.19 9.83
C ASP A 57 10.23 -7.82 8.45
N LEU A 58 10.94 -8.31 7.45
CA LEU A 58 10.67 -8.04 6.04
C LEU A 58 9.79 -9.14 5.45
N GLN A 59 8.82 -8.74 4.64
CA GLN A 59 8.00 -9.63 3.82
C GLN A 59 8.18 -9.27 2.35
N ALA A 60 8.18 -10.27 1.48
CA ALA A 60 8.21 -10.07 0.04
C ALA A 60 6.87 -9.50 -0.47
N LEU A 61 6.95 -8.49 -1.32
CA LEU A 61 5.83 -7.89 -2.04
C LEU A 61 5.57 -8.63 -3.36
N SER A 62 4.41 -8.38 -3.98
CA SER A 62 4.23 -8.77 -5.38
C SER A 62 5.04 -7.86 -6.32
N PRO A 63 5.50 -8.40 -7.47
CA PRO A 63 6.02 -7.57 -8.55
C PRO A 63 4.97 -6.54 -8.99
N PRO A 64 5.37 -5.31 -9.37
CA PRO A 64 4.44 -4.33 -9.93
C PRO A 64 3.69 -4.90 -11.13
N GLN A 65 2.35 -4.89 -11.09
CA GLN A 65 1.51 -5.45 -12.16
C GLN A 65 1.37 -4.54 -13.39
N THR A 66 1.92 -3.34 -13.33
CA THR A 66 1.88 -2.34 -14.42
C THR A 66 2.73 -2.72 -15.64
N VAL A 67 3.48 -3.83 -15.58
CA VAL A 67 4.06 -4.51 -16.75
C VAL A 67 3.02 -5.39 -17.49
N MET A 68 1.89 -4.82 -17.90
CA MET A 68 1.11 -5.39 -19.00
C MET A 68 1.85 -5.11 -20.31
N GLY A 69 2.86 -5.91 -20.66
CA GLY A 69 3.41 -5.84 -22.03
C GLY A 69 4.81 -6.36 -22.30
N VAL A 70 5.59 -6.81 -21.32
CA VAL A 70 6.90 -7.42 -21.60
C VAL A 70 6.90 -8.90 -21.23
N SER A 71 7.27 -9.73 -22.20
CA SER A 71 7.51 -11.16 -22.05
C SER A 71 8.33 -11.48 -20.79
N PRO A 72 8.19 -12.68 -20.18
CA PRO A 72 8.96 -13.08 -19.01
C PRO A 72 10.46 -13.05 -19.36
N GLY A 73 11.14 -11.95 -19.01
CA GLY A 73 12.56 -11.74 -19.34
C GLY A 73 13.04 -10.30 -19.45
N GLN A 74 12.17 -9.28 -19.52
CA GLN A 74 12.61 -7.88 -19.75
C GLN A 74 12.00 -6.83 -18.80
N GLY A 75 11.63 -7.20 -17.57
CA GLY A 75 11.34 -6.21 -16.54
C GLY A 75 12.65 -5.60 -16.02
N HIS A 76 12.83 -4.28 -16.14
CA HIS A 76 13.86 -3.55 -15.40
C HIS A 76 13.54 -3.63 -13.90
N TYR A 77 13.88 -4.75 -13.25
CA TYR A 77 13.87 -4.87 -11.80
C TYR A 77 14.91 -3.88 -11.24
N SER A 78 14.53 -3.13 -10.22
CA SER A 78 15.46 -2.33 -9.42
C SER A 78 16.53 -3.27 -8.86
N ARG A 79 17.69 -3.29 -9.52
CA ARG A 79 18.83 -4.14 -9.16
C ARG A 79 19.54 -3.52 -7.96
N SER A 80 19.02 -3.72 -6.75
CA SER A 80 19.82 -3.53 -5.53
C SER A 80 20.78 -4.71 -5.42
N VAL A 81 22.01 -4.52 -5.89
CA VAL A 81 23.09 -5.50 -5.79
C VAL A 81 23.49 -5.62 -4.31
N SER A 82 23.21 -6.77 -3.70
CA SER A 82 23.90 -7.21 -2.49
C SER A 82 24.08 -8.72 -2.51
N GLY A 83 25.29 -9.14 -2.87
CA GLY A 83 25.90 -10.43 -2.54
C GLY A 83 25.23 -11.68 -3.12
N ASP A 84 25.89 -12.26 -4.12
CA ASP A 84 25.98 -13.69 -4.43
C ASP A 84 24.79 -14.57 -3.99
N GLU A 85 23.80 -14.76 -4.86
CA GLU A 85 23.20 -16.03 -5.31
C GLU A 85 21.93 -15.73 -6.15
N ASP A 86 21.74 -16.51 -7.22
CA ASP A 86 20.78 -16.31 -8.32
C ASP A 86 19.31 -16.08 -7.90
N GLY A 87 18.77 -14.89 -8.16
CA GLY A 87 17.33 -14.63 -8.17
C GLY A 87 16.97 -13.14 -8.30
N PRO A 88 15.88 -12.78 -9.01
CA PRO A 88 15.36 -11.41 -8.93
C PRO A 88 14.91 -11.15 -7.49
N LEU A 89 15.58 -10.21 -6.82
CA LEU A 89 15.21 -9.80 -5.45
C LEU A 89 13.82 -9.16 -5.51
N CYS A 90 12.82 -9.87 -5.00
CA CYS A 90 11.50 -9.29 -4.79
C CYS A 90 11.63 -8.09 -3.84
N ASP A 91 10.96 -6.98 -4.14
CA ASP A 91 10.87 -5.86 -3.21
C ASP A 91 10.30 -6.36 -1.87
N THR A 92 10.82 -5.79 -0.78
CA THR A 92 10.39 -6.16 0.57
C THR A 92 9.78 -4.97 1.30
N ILE A 93 8.88 -5.26 2.24
CA ILE A 93 8.25 -4.29 3.12
C ILE A 93 8.40 -4.73 4.57
N SER A 94 8.61 -3.80 5.50
CA SER A 94 8.53 -4.15 6.93
C SER A 94 7.09 -4.42 7.32
N ARG A 95 6.88 -5.36 8.26
CA ARG A 95 5.55 -5.63 8.83
C ARG A 95 4.88 -4.36 9.36
N LYS A 96 5.65 -3.45 9.96
CA LYS A 96 5.16 -2.15 10.44
C LYS A 96 4.62 -1.27 9.31
N THR A 97 5.35 -1.14 8.20
CA THR A 97 4.87 -0.34 7.06
C THR A 97 3.66 -1.01 6.41
N LEU A 98 3.68 -2.34 6.25
CA LEU A 98 2.54 -3.10 5.72
C LEU A 98 1.28 -2.87 6.57
N PHE A 99 1.40 -2.93 7.90
CA PHE A 99 0.31 -2.60 8.79
C PHE A 99 -0.22 -1.18 8.57
N TYR A 100 0.67 -0.20 8.33
CA TYR A 100 0.23 1.16 8.05
C TYR A 100 -0.58 1.27 6.75
N LEU A 101 -0.21 0.52 5.71
CA LEU A 101 -0.99 0.48 4.47
C LEU A 101 -2.38 -0.11 4.72
N ILE A 102 -2.46 -1.27 5.39
CA ILE A 102 -3.72 -1.94 5.73
C ILE A 102 -4.62 -1.04 6.60
N ALA A 103 -4.06 -0.44 7.65
CA ALA A 103 -4.81 0.45 8.53
C ALA A 103 -5.27 1.73 7.81
N THR A 104 -4.55 2.18 6.78
CA THR A 104 -4.99 3.31 5.94
C THR A 104 -6.17 2.91 5.07
N LEU A 105 -6.13 1.71 4.45
CA LEU A 105 -7.26 1.18 3.68
C LEU A 105 -8.52 1.06 4.54
N ASN A 106 -8.41 0.46 5.73
CA ASN A 106 -9.53 0.36 6.66
C ASN A 106 -10.09 1.73 7.07
N ALA A 107 -9.23 2.72 7.31
CA ALA A 107 -9.70 4.05 7.67
C ALA A 107 -10.41 4.78 6.51
N ALA A 108 -9.98 4.55 5.26
CA ALA A 108 -10.54 5.20 4.07
C ALA A 108 -11.88 4.58 3.63
N PHE A 109 -12.07 3.27 3.85
CA PHE A 109 -13.18 2.50 3.28
C PHE A 109 -14.15 1.90 4.31
N GLN A 110 -13.94 2.13 5.60
CA GLN A 110 -14.93 1.76 6.62
C GLN A 110 -16.24 2.56 6.44
N PRO A 111 -17.40 1.97 6.76
CA PRO A 111 -17.61 0.59 7.21
C PRO A 111 -17.77 -0.44 6.08
N ASP A 112 -17.63 -0.02 4.82
CA ASP A 112 -18.01 -0.83 3.66
C ASP A 112 -17.04 -1.99 3.39
N TYR A 113 -15.76 -1.83 3.75
CA TYR A 113 -14.72 -2.83 3.52
C TYR A 113 -13.83 -3.05 4.75
N ASP A 114 -13.37 -4.30 4.91
CA ASP A 114 -12.38 -4.71 5.92
C ASP A 114 -11.18 -5.39 5.24
N PHE A 115 -10.00 -4.80 5.40
CA PHE A 115 -8.73 -5.24 4.86
C PHE A 115 -7.83 -5.91 5.92
N SER A 116 -8.36 -6.24 7.10
CA SER A 116 -7.56 -6.72 8.23
C SER A 116 -6.75 -7.99 7.94
N ASP A 117 -7.18 -8.80 6.98
CA ASP A 117 -6.51 -10.03 6.58
C ASP A 117 -5.60 -9.90 5.34
N ALA A 118 -5.49 -8.69 4.76
CA ALA A 118 -4.66 -8.43 3.59
C ALA A 118 -3.19 -8.80 3.81
N LYS A 119 -2.54 -9.33 2.77
CA LYS A 119 -1.20 -9.90 2.80
C LYS A 119 -0.23 -9.10 1.94
N SER A 120 1.06 -9.21 2.24
CA SER A 120 2.14 -8.51 1.51
C SER A 120 2.14 -8.74 0.00
N HIS A 121 1.77 -9.93 -0.48
CA HIS A 121 1.71 -10.22 -1.91
C HIS A 121 0.56 -9.51 -2.65
N GLU A 122 -0.37 -8.87 -1.94
CA GLU A 122 -1.40 -8.02 -2.55
C GLU A 122 -0.93 -6.57 -2.74
N PHE A 123 0.29 -6.24 -2.30
CA PHE A 123 0.91 -4.93 -2.44
C PHE A 123 2.15 -5.01 -3.31
N SER A 124 2.37 -3.99 -4.14
CA SER A 124 3.60 -3.79 -4.92
C SER A 124 4.25 -2.46 -4.53
N LYS A 125 5.56 -2.38 -4.69
CA LYS A 125 6.29 -1.12 -4.57
C LYS A 125 6.51 -0.54 -5.96
N GLU A 126 5.96 0.63 -6.21
CA GLU A 126 6.15 1.30 -7.50
C GLU A 126 7.61 1.77 -7.67
N PRO A 127 8.17 1.65 -8.89
CA PRO A 127 9.59 1.85 -9.13
C PRO A 127 10.03 3.32 -8.97
N SER A 128 9.15 4.28 -9.27
CA SER A 128 9.42 5.70 -9.10
C SER A 128 8.14 6.53 -9.09
N LEU A 129 8.23 7.78 -8.61
CA LEU A 129 7.13 8.74 -8.71
C LEU A 129 6.79 9.10 -10.16
N GLN A 130 7.78 9.14 -11.07
CA GLN A 130 7.56 9.51 -12.48
C GLN A 130 6.76 8.45 -13.24
N TRP A 131 6.72 7.23 -12.72
CA TRP A 131 5.98 6.12 -13.29
C TRP A 131 4.48 6.17 -12.95
N VAL A 132 4.14 6.69 -11.76
CA VAL A 132 2.77 6.78 -11.22
C VAL A 132 2.08 8.03 -11.74
#